data_AF-A0A7X6UQ66-F1
#
_entry.id   AF-A0A7X6UQ66-F1
#
_cell.length_a   1.000
_cell.length_b   1.000
_cell.length_c   1.000
_cell.angle_alpha   90.00
_cell.angle_beta   90.00
_cell.angle_gamma   90.00
#
_symmetry.space_group_name_H-M   'P 1'
#
loop_
_entity.id
_entity.type
_entity.pdbx_description
1 polymer ?
#
loop_
_entity_poly.entity_id
_entity_poly.type
_entity_poly.pdbx_seq_one_letter_code
_entity_poly.pdbx_strand_id
1 'polypeptide(L)'
;MSFKQIAQVDLELNDKFEQALHLLENTTTNVFVTGRAGTGKSTLLDYFRSNTGKKVVVLAPTGVAALNVRGQTIHSFFRFGTDITYEKVTKKFSISPHSVFNQMDMLIIDEISMVRADLLDCIDKAMRLYTQNRGPFGGKQVAFFGDLFQLSPVVKESERAAFSDKYETSFFYSASVMANASMEVVELENIYRQHDANCIEILNGVRDNSITDEQLKELNGRYDPDFVPDPDDFFVTLTSRNNTVKAIDEHYLKQLPGEQYSFPATITGELTRADMPADDMLVLKEGAQVMFLNNDSHGQWVNGSMGVVTDIDPDGEFVSVRTTEGDLVDVSAYKWKLNKYVYNKNSKAIETEPIGSFEQIPLRLAWAVTIHKSQGKTFPKLIVDVTGVFAEGQVYVA
;
A
#
# COMPACT_ATOMS: atom_id res chain seq x y z
N MET A 1 18.83 13.69 17.02
CA MET A 1 20.07 13.48 16.27
C MET A 1 19.90 14.05 14.86
N SER A 2 20.93 14.67 14.29
CA SER A 2 20.83 15.43 13.05
C SER A 2 20.80 14.55 11.79
N PHE A 3 20.15 15.08 10.75
CA PHE A 3 19.78 14.51 9.44
C PHE A 3 20.94 14.05 8.52
N LYS A 4 22.03 13.48 9.05
CA LYS A 4 23.19 13.03 8.26
C LYS A 4 23.46 11.51 8.28
N GLN A 5 22.48 10.71 8.71
CA GLN A 5 22.61 9.25 8.81
C GLN A 5 21.48 8.48 8.12
N ILE A 6 20.95 9.01 7.01
CA ILE A 6 20.48 8.09 5.97
C ILE A 6 21.75 7.66 5.26
N ALA A 7 22.26 6.51 5.72
CA ALA A 7 23.40 5.84 5.14
C ALA A 7 23.28 5.82 3.61
N GLN A 8 24.42 5.99 2.95
CA GLN A 8 24.63 5.54 1.58
C GLN A 8 24.06 4.13 1.47
N VAL A 9 22.85 4.01 0.92
CA VAL A 9 22.49 2.79 0.23
C VAL A 9 23.43 2.81 -0.96
N ASP A 10 24.38 1.88 -1.04
CA ASP A 10 25.09 1.57 -2.28
C ASP A 10 24.00 1.12 -3.27
N LEU A 11 23.37 2.11 -3.88
CA LEU A 11 22.30 1.94 -4.83
C LEU A 11 23.01 1.50 -6.11
N GLU A 12 22.95 0.20 -6.38
CA GLU A 12 23.43 -0.34 -7.65
C GLU A 12 22.53 0.20 -8.76
N LEU A 13 22.97 1.29 -9.38
CA LEU A 13 22.31 1.91 -10.52
C LEU A 13 22.56 1.01 -11.74
N ASN A 14 21.67 0.04 -11.95
CA ASN A 14 21.67 -0.74 -13.17
C ASN A 14 21.05 0.05 -14.34
N ASP A 15 21.28 -0.41 -15.57
CA ASP A 15 20.83 0.28 -16.80
C ASP A 15 19.33 0.60 -16.79
N LYS A 16 18.48 -0.29 -16.26
CA LYS A 16 17.03 -0.08 -16.17
C LYS A 16 16.67 1.00 -15.15
N PHE A 17 17.40 1.06 -14.04
CA PHE A 17 17.22 2.08 -13.02
C PHE A 17 17.58 3.46 -13.57
N GLU A 18 18.72 3.57 -14.28
CA GLU A 18 19.13 4.81 -14.95
C GLU A 18 18.15 5.22 -16.06
N GLN A 19 17.70 4.26 -16.87
CA GLN A 19 16.69 4.49 -17.90
C GLN A 19 15.39 5.05 -17.31
N ALA A 20 14.89 4.46 -16.20
CA ALA A 20 13.70 4.95 -15.53
C ALA A 20 13.90 6.37 -15.01
N LEU A 21 15.04 6.67 -14.36
CA LEU A 21 15.35 8.02 -13.88
C LEU A 21 15.41 9.04 -15.02
N HIS A 22 16.03 8.69 -16.14
CA HIS A 22 16.09 9.57 -17.31
C HIS A 22 14.70 9.88 -17.86
N LEU A 23 13.84 8.86 -18.02
CA LEU A 23 12.45 9.07 -18.48
C LEU A 23 11.65 9.94 -17.49
N LEU A 24 11.80 9.70 -16.20
CA LEU A 24 11.11 10.43 -15.15
C LEU A 24 11.60 11.88 -15.05
N GLU A 25 12.89 12.17 -15.15
CA GLU A 25 13.44 13.51 -14.95
C GLU A 25 13.50 14.33 -16.25
N ASN A 26 14.01 13.73 -17.33
CA ASN A 26 14.43 14.47 -18.53
C ASN A 26 13.41 14.48 -19.66
N THR A 27 12.27 13.80 -19.50
CA THR A 27 11.20 13.76 -20.51
C THR A 27 9.85 14.22 -19.96
N THR A 28 8.86 14.35 -20.84
CA THR A 28 7.44 14.55 -20.48
C THR A 28 6.58 13.33 -20.80
N THR A 29 7.20 12.22 -21.19
CA THR A 29 6.50 10.99 -21.60
C THR A 29 5.97 10.27 -20.37
N ASN A 30 4.77 9.69 -20.46
CA ASN A 30 4.26 8.88 -19.35
C ASN A 30 5.12 7.62 -19.21
N VAL A 31 5.30 7.15 -17.98
CA VAL A 31 6.19 6.01 -17.71
C VAL A 31 5.44 4.99 -16.87
N PHE A 32 5.56 3.72 -17.21
CA PHE A 32 5.19 2.62 -16.34
C PHE A 32 6.44 1.89 -15.89
N VAL A 33 6.77 2.04 -14.61
CA VAL A 33 7.85 1.29 -13.97
C VAL A 33 7.24 0.05 -13.32
N THR A 34 7.59 -1.10 -13.88
CA THR A 34 7.16 -2.41 -13.41
C THR A 34 8.34 -3.25 -12.95
N GLY A 35 8.07 -4.41 -12.37
CA GLY A 35 9.08 -5.38 -12.00
C GLY A 35 8.59 -6.28 -10.89
N ARG A 36 9.32 -7.37 -10.65
CA ARG A 36 8.96 -8.38 -9.66
C ARG A 36 8.95 -7.82 -8.23
N ALA A 37 8.43 -8.59 -7.28
CA ALA A 37 8.55 -8.24 -5.88
C ALA A 37 10.04 -8.14 -5.50
N GLY A 38 10.42 -7.10 -4.75
CA GLY A 38 11.80 -6.93 -4.33
C GLY A 38 12.77 -6.34 -5.37
N THR A 39 12.29 -5.81 -6.51
CA THR A 39 13.17 -5.22 -7.54
C THR A 39 13.57 -3.76 -7.35
N GLY A 40 13.26 -3.18 -6.18
CA GLY A 40 13.67 -1.81 -5.85
C GLY A 40 12.77 -0.67 -6.35
N LYS A 41 11.53 -0.96 -6.79
CA LYS A 41 10.55 0.06 -7.23
C LYS A 41 10.36 1.21 -6.22
N SER A 42 10.11 0.89 -4.95
CA SER A 42 9.94 1.91 -3.90
C SER A 42 11.23 2.70 -3.67
N THR A 43 12.39 2.03 -3.73
CA THR A 43 13.71 2.69 -3.63
C THR A 43 13.93 3.69 -4.77
N LEU A 44 13.57 3.33 -6.01
CA LEU A 44 13.61 4.22 -7.17
C LEU A 44 12.71 5.44 -6.99
N LEU A 45 11.47 5.23 -6.53
CA LEU A 45 10.50 6.29 -6.29
C LEU A 45 11.00 7.27 -5.21
N ASP A 46 11.53 6.74 -4.10
CA ASP A 46 12.09 7.55 -3.02
C ASP A 46 13.33 8.33 -3.48
N TYR A 47 14.23 7.69 -4.23
CA TYR A 47 15.41 8.35 -4.80
C TYR A 47 15.00 9.46 -5.77
N PHE A 48 14.09 9.20 -6.70
CA PHE A 48 13.61 10.20 -7.65
C PHE A 48 12.97 11.39 -6.93
N ARG A 49 12.06 11.14 -5.99
CA ARG A 49 11.38 12.20 -5.22
C ARG A 49 12.36 13.09 -4.45
N SER A 50 13.47 12.53 -3.96
CA SER A 50 14.49 13.28 -3.21
C SER A 50 15.45 14.08 -4.10
N ASN A 51 15.55 13.78 -5.40
CA ASN A 51 16.54 14.36 -6.30
C ASN A 51 15.95 15.11 -7.50
N THR A 52 14.64 15.00 -7.74
CA THR A 52 13.97 15.63 -8.88
C THR A 52 13.82 17.14 -8.71
N GLY A 53 13.98 17.89 -9.81
CA GLY A 53 13.59 19.30 -9.88
C GLY A 53 12.09 19.52 -10.13
N LYS A 54 11.34 18.45 -10.42
CA LYS A 54 9.92 18.51 -10.77
C LYS A 54 9.02 18.66 -9.55
N LYS A 55 7.92 19.39 -9.71
CA LYS A 55 6.84 19.46 -8.72
C LYS A 55 5.97 18.21 -8.85
N VAL A 56 6.32 17.21 -8.06
CA VAL A 56 5.67 15.89 -8.05
C VAL A 56 4.58 15.77 -6.99
N VAL A 57 3.50 15.10 -7.36
CA VAL A 57 2.47 14.59 -6.43
C VAL A 57 2.52 13.07 -6.48
N VAL A 58 2.58 12.42 -5.32
CA VAL A 58 2.62 10.95 -5.21
C VAL A 58 1.32 10.46 -4.59
N LEU A 59 0.62 9.59 -5.31
CA LEU A 59 -0.63 8.99 -4.88
C LEU A 59 -0.53 7.47 -4.81
N ALA A 60 -1.43 6.87 -4.05
CA ALA A 60 -1.62 5.42 -3.99
C ALA A 60 -3.12 5.06 -3.85
N PRO A 61 -3.53 3.83 -4.19
CA PRO A 61 -4.93 3.39 -4.10
C PRO A 61 -5.41 3.16 -2.67
N THR A 62 -4.52 2.80 -1.74
CA THR A 62 -4.86 2.47 -0.35
C THR A 62 -4.15 3.39 0.66
N GLY A 63 -4.71 3.54 1.86
CA GLY A 63 -4.11 4.37 2.92
C GLY A 63 -2.73 3.90 3.36
N VAL A 64 -2.54 2.57 3.49
CA VAL A 64 -1.24 1.99 3.86
C VAL A 64 -0.18 2.26 2.77
N ALA A 65 -0.53 2.04 1.50
CA ALA A 65 0.38 2.34 0.39
C ALA A 65 0.72 3.85 0.34
N ALA A 66 -0.28 4.71 0.51
CA ALA A 66 -0.08 6.16 0.54
C ALA A 66 0.87 6.60 1.66
N LEU A 67 0.75 6.02 2.85
CA LEU A 67 1.66 6.28 3.97
C LEU A 67 3.09 5.82 3.68
N ASN A 68 3.26 4.64 3.08
CA ASN A 68 4.57 4.10 2.72
C ASN A 68 5.32 5.01 1.74
N VAL A 69 4.61 5.56 0.74
CA VAL A 69 5.19 6.50 -0.23
C VAL A 69 5.11 7.97 0.22
N ARG A 70 4.78 8.24 1.48
CA ARG A 70 4.61 9.60 2.04
C ARG A 70 3.74 10.50 1.15
N GLY A 71 2.74 9.89 0.52
CA GLY A 71 1.83 10.51 -0.42
C GLY A 71 0.42 10.63 0.15
N GLN A 72 -0.55 10.67 -0.75
CA GLN A 72 -1.97 10.74 -0.41
C GLN A 72 -2.75 9.66 -1.16
N THR A 73 -3.90 9.24 -0.65
CA THR A 73 -4.76 8.33 -1.43
C THR A 73 -5.33 9.06 -2.65
N ILE A 74 -5.55 8.33 -3.75
CA ILE A 74 -6.23 8.88 -4.95
C ILE A 74 -7.56 9.52 -4.58
N HIS A 75 -8.35 8.83 -3.75
CA HIS A 75 -9.66 9.30 -3.31
C HIS A 75 -9.57 10.61 -2.53
N SER A 76 -8.62 10.72 -1.60
CA SER A 76 -8.46 11.91 -0.77
C SER A 76 -7.94 13.11 -1.58
N PHE A 77 -6.95 12.91 -2.46
CA PHE A 77 -6.39 13.98 -3.30
C PHE A 77 -7.40 14.57 -4.28
N PHE A 78 -8.13 13.70 -5.00
CA PHE A 78 -9.17 14.13 -5.94
C PHE A 78 -10.53 14.39 -5.29
N ARG A 79 -10.70 14.12 -3.99
CA ARG A 79 -12.00 14.17 -3.28
C ARG A 79 -13.05 13.26 -3.92
N PHE A 80 -12.65 12.08 -4.39
CA PHE A 80 -13.57 11.09 -4.95
C PHE A 80 -14.28 10.32 -3.83
N GLY A 81 -15.60 10.14 -3.99
CA GLY A 81 -16.34 9.16 -3.18
C GLY A 81 -15.94 7.74 -3.55
N THR A 82 -16.29 6.76 -2.70
CA THR A 82 -16.08 5.33 -3.02
C THR A 82 -16.94 4.85 -4.19
N ASP A 83 -17.97 5.62 -4.54
CA ASP A 83 -18.94 5.40 -5.60
C ASP A 83 -18.72 6.33 -6.80
N ILE A 84 -17.51 6.89 -6.95
CA ILE A 84 -17.18 7.84 -8.01
C ILE A 84 -17.40 7.20 -9.39
N THR A 85 -17.96 7.99 -10.31
CA THR A 85 -18.11 7.61 -11.72
C THR A 85 -17.68 8.78 -12.60
N TYR A 86 -17.44 8.49 -13.88
CA TYR A 86 -17.06 9.48 -14.88
C TYR A 86 -18.07 10.65 -14.94
N GLU A 87 -19.37 10.40 -14.80
CA GLU A 87 -20.43 11.41 -14.78
C GLU A 87 -20.42 12.24 -13.49
N LYS A 88 -20.18 11.60 -12.34
CA LYS A 88 -20.13 12.27 -11.03
C LYS A 88 -18.98 13.26 -10.95
N VAL A 89 -17.84 12.98 -11.59
CA VAL A 89 -16.72 13.92 -11.70
C VAL A 89 -17.20 15.25 -12.31
N THR A 90 -17.98 15.23 -13.39
CA THR A 90 -18.47 16.47 -14.03
C THR A 90 -19.40 17.28 -13.15
N LYS A 91 -20.23 16.60 -12.35
CA LYS A 91 -21.20 17.27 -11.47
C LYS A 91 -20.56 17.84 -10.20
N LYS A 92 -19.51 17.18 -9.69
CA LYS A 92 -18.89 17.50 -8.40
C LYS A 92 -17.82 18.58 -8.50
N PHE A 93 -17.06 18.61 -9.59
CA PHE A 93 -15.96 19.54 -9.73
C PHE A 93 -16.40 20.75 -10.54
N SER A 94 -16.47 21.90 -9.87
CA SER A 94 -16.61 23.18 -10.55
C SER A 94 -15.43 23.38 -11.52
N ILE A 95 -15.70 23.99 -12.67
CA ILE A 95 -14.72 24.33 -13.70
C ILE A 95 -13.86 25.51 -13.17
N SER A 96 -13.12 25.30 -12.08
CA SER A 96 -12.22 26.30 -11.54
C SER A 96 -10.79 25.77 -11.55
N PRO A 97 -9.83 26.56 -12.06
CA PRO A 97 -8.43 26.21 -12.00
C PRO A 97 -8.00 25.93 -10.56
N HIS A 98 -7.42 24.76 -10.33
CA HIS A 98 -6.88 24.39 -9.03
C HIS A 98 -5.36 24.55 -9.03
N SER A 99 -4.82 25.29 -8.08
CA SER A 99 -3.40 25.73 -8.09
C SER A 99 -2.43 24.55 -8.15
N VAL A 100 -2.64 23.52 -7.33
CA VAL A 100 -1.81 22.31 -7.30
C VAL A 100 -1.75 21.66 -8.68
N PHE A 101 -2.90 21.34 -9.28
CA PHE A 101 -2.95 20.68 -10.60
C PHE A 101 -2.31 21.52 -11.70
N ASN A 102 -2.47 22.84 -11.68
CA ASN A 102 -1.85 23.70 -12.70
C ASN A 102 -0.33 23.77 -12.55
N GLN A 103 0.17 23.75 -11.32
CA GLN A 103 1.59 23.94 -11.01
C GLN A 103 2.38 22.64 -10.92
N MET A 104 1.72 21.49 -10.76
CA MET A 104 2.34 20.17 -10.76
C MET A 104 2.93 19.87 -12.14
N ASP A 105 4.10 19.23 -12.16
CA ASP A 105 4.75 18.79 -13.39
C ASP A 105 4.40 17.32 -13.67
N MET A 106 4.38 16.49 -12.63
CA MET A 106 4.14 15.06 -12.73
C MET A 106 3.23 14.53 -11.62
N LEU A 107 2.33 13.62 -11.99
CA LEU A 107 1.59 12.76 -11.08
C LEU A 107 2.21 11.38 -11.04
N ILE A 108 2.58 10.89 -9.85
CA ILE A 108 3.05 9.52 -9.63
C ILE A 108 1.92 8.74 -8.96
N ILE A 109 1.62 7.54 -9.45
CA ILE A 109 0.70 6.60 -8.83
C ILE A 109 1.44 5.30 -8.52
N ASP A 110 1.64 5.04 -7.23
CA ASP A 110 2.18 3.77 -6.75
C ASP A 110 1.07 2.72 -6.59
N GLU A 111 1.45 1.44 -6.63
CA GLU A 111 0.52 0.28 -6.65
C GLU A 111 -0.55 0.37 -7.76
N ILE A 112 -0.15 0.80 -8.96
CA ILE A 112 -1.05 1.02 -10.10
C ILE A 112 -1.84 -0.23 -10.50
N SER A 113 -1.33 -1.43 -10.22
CA SER A 113 -2.01 -2.70 -10.52
C SER A 113 -3.36 -2.82 -9.81
N MET A 114 -3.56 -2.13 -8.69
CA MET A 114 -4.84 -2.13 -7.97
C MET A 114 -5.83 -1.06 -8.49
N VAL A 115 -5.40 -0.19 -9.40
CA VAL A 115 -6.23 0.91 -9.92
C VAL A 115 -7.08 0.42 -11.09
N ARG A 116 -8.39 0.60 -10.97
CA ARG A 116 -9.35 0.24 -12.02
C ARG A 116 -9.27 1.19 -13.22
N ALA A 117 -9.57 0.68 -14.41
CA ALA A 117 -9.67 1.45 -15.65
C ALA A 117 -10.58 2.69 -15.51
N ASP A 118 -11.75 2.52 -14.91
CA ASP A 118 -12.72 3.61 -14.71
C ASP A 118 -12.25 4.69 -13.73
N LEU A 119 -11.51 4.29 -12.69
CA LEU A 119 -10.89 5.24 -11.76
C LEU A 119 -9.81 6.06 -12.48
N LEU A 120 -9.00 5.45 -13.37
CA LEU A 120 -8.01 6.19 -14.16
C LEU A 120 -8.67 7.18 -15.12
N ASP A 121 -9.78 6.82 -15.76
CA ASP A 121 -10.57 7.76 -16.57
C ASP A 121 -11.17 8.90 -15.73
N CYS A 122 -11.56 8.63 -14.47
CA CYS A 122 -12.01 9.68 -13.55
C CYS A 122 -10.87 10.64 -13.19
N ILE A 123 -9.66 10.11 -12.94
CA ILE A 123 -8.44 10.88 -12.70
C ILE A 123 -8.16 11.80 -13.90
N ASP A 124 -8.08 11.24 -15.11
CA ASP A 124 -7.86 12.01 -16.34
C ASP A 124 -8.89 13.14 -16.49
N LYS A 125 -10.18 12.81 -16.36
CA LYS A 125 -11.25 13.80 -16.49
C LYS A 125 -11.12 14.92 -15.47
N ALA A 126 -10.85 14.60 -14.21
CA ALA A 126 -10.65 15.60 -13.16
C ALA A 126 -9.43 16.49 -13.48
N MET A 127 -8.32 15.90 -13.90
CA MET A 127 -7.12 16.66 -14.28
C MET A 127 -7.38 17.61 -15.45
N ARG A 128 -8.09 17.17 -16.50
CA ARG A 128 -8.48 18.04 -17.62
C ARG A 128 -9.35 19.22 -17.18
N LEU A 129 -10.29 18.96 -16.26
CA LEU A 129 -11.14 20.02 -15.68
C LEU A 129 -10.33 21.00 -14.83
N TYR A 130 -9.39 20.54 -14.01
CA TYR A 130 -8.61 21.42 -13.13
C TYR A 130 -7.52 22.22 -13.86
N THR A 131 -6.94 21.65 -14.91
CA THR A 131 -5.89 22.28 -15.72
C THR A 131 -6.43 23.10 -16.88
N GLN A 132 -7.72 22.94 -17.22
CA GLN A 132 -8.32 23.47 -18.45
C GLN A 132 -7.60 23.01 -19.73
N ASN A 133 -6.85 21.92 -19.65
CA ASN A 133 -6.16 21.31 -20.77
C ASN A 133 -6.91 20.05 -21.21
N ARG A 134 -7.20 19.94 -22.51
CA ARG A 134 -7.94 18.81 -23.09
C ARG A 134 -7.07 17.58 -23.37
N GLY A 135 -5.74 17.71 -23.32
CA GLY A 135 -4.81 16.61 -23.48
C GLY A 135 -4.92 15.57 -22.35
N PRO A 136 -4.43 14.34 -22.56
CA PRO A 136 -4.40 13.30 -21.54
C PRO A 136 -3.82 13.82 -20.23
N PHE A 137 -4.47 13.49 -19.11
CA PHE A 137 -4.09 13.90 -17.76
C PHE A 137 -3.89 15.41 -17.60
N GLY A 138 -4.65 16.22 -18.37
CA GLY A 138 -4.48 17.67 -18.34
C GLY A 138 -3.12 18.16 -18.85
N GLY A 139 -2.46 17.36 -19.70
CA GLY A 139 -1.13 17.64 -20.23
C GLY A 139 0.00 17.50 -19.22
N LYS A 140 -0.24 16.81 -18.09
CA LYS A 140 0.79 16.50 -17.09
C LYS A 140 1.42 15.15 -17.40
N GLN A 141 2.69 15.01 -17.05
CA GLN A 141 3.35 13.71 -17.11
C GLN A 141 2.77 12.81 -16.01
N VAL A 142 2.51 11.55 -16.33
CA VAL A 142 2.07 10.55 -15.34
C VAL A 142 3.07 9.41 -15.28
N ALA A 143 3.49 9.05 -14.08
CA ALA A 143 4.31 7.89 -13.83
C ALA A 143 3.53 6.87 -12.99
N PHE A 144 3.53 5.62 -13.44
CA PHE A 144 2.87 4.51 -12.80
C PHE A 144 3.94 3.57 -12.22
N PHE A 145 3.76 3.14 -10.98
CA PHE A 145 4.62 2.16 -10.32
C PHE A 145 3.75 1.00 -9.85
N GLY A 146 4.19 -0.24 -10.07
CA GLY A 146 3.48 -1.42 -9.58
C GLY A 146 3.98 -2.73 -10.17
N ASP A 147 3.28 -3.81 -9.88
CA ASP A 147 3.52 -5.13 -10.46
C ASP A 147 2.17 -5.73 -10.88
N LEU A 148 1.94 -5.88 -12.18
CA LEU A 148 0.66 -6.35 -12.73
C LEU A 148 0.27 -7.75 -12.25
N PHE A 149 1.25 -8.54 -11.81
CA PHE A 149 1.04 -9.91 -11.37
C PHE A 149 0.72 -10.05 -9.88
N GLN A 150 0.74 -8.95 -9.11
CA GLN A 150 0.45 -8.99 -7.67
C GLN A 150 -1.06 -9.01 -7.40
N LEU A 151 -1.68 -7.84 -7.29
CA LEU A 151 -3.12 -7.74 -7.00
C LEU A 151 -3.81 -6.99 -8.13
N SER A 152 -4.73 -7.68 -8.79
CA SER A 152 -5.62 -7.09 -9.79
C SER A 152 -6.66 -6.16 -9.15
N PRO A 153 -7.20 -5.19 -9.89
CA PRO A 153 -8.24 -4.32 -9.38
C PRO A 153 -9.52 -5.11 -9.08
N VAL A 154 -10.14 -4.83 -7.93
CA VAL A 154 -11.37 -5.52 -7.50
C VAL A 154 -12.60 -4.85 -8.13
N VAL A 155 -13.32 -5.59 -8.96
CA VAL A 155 -14.63 -5.21 -9.52
C VAL A 155 -15.70 -6.01 -8.78
N LYS A 156 -16.70 -5.31 -8.20
CA LYS A 156 -17.81 -5.99 -7.52
C LYS A 156 -18.67 -6.72 -8.55
N GLU A 157 -19.25 -7.85 -8.16
CA GLU A 157 -20.13 -8.63 -9.04
C GLU A 157 -21.29 -7.79 -9.59
N SER A 158 -21.87 -6.90 -8.76
CA SER A 158 -22.93 -5.98 -9.16
C SER A 158 -22.52 -4.96 -10.23
N GLU A 159 -21.23 -4.69 -10.39
CA GLU A 159 -20.68 -3.70 -11.33
C GLU A 159 -20.14 -4.37 -12.61
N ARG A 160 -19.95 -5.69 -12.60
CA ARG A 160 -19.18 -6.43 -13.60
C ARG A 160 -19.74 -6.31 -15.01
N ALA A 161 -21.06 -6.39 -15.17
CA ALA A 161 -21.72 -6.26 -16.47
C ALA A 161 -21.48 -4.86 -17.08
N ALA A 162 -21.83 -3.81 -16.33
CA ALA A 162 -21.63 -2.43 -16.77
C ALA A 162 -20.15 -2.09 -17.01
N PHE A 163 -19.24 -2.71 -16.26
CA PHE A 163 -17.81 -2.53 -16.44
C PHE A 163 -17.32 -3.16 -17.74
N SER A 164 -17.72 -4.41 -18.02
CA SER A 164 -17.29 -5.17 -19.20
C SER A 164 -17.85 -4.60 -20.51
N ASP A 165 -18.98 -3.91 -20.45
CA ASP A 165 -19.54 -3.19 -21.60
C ASP A 165 -18.65 -2.01 -22.05
N LYS A 166 -17.82 -1.47 -21.16
CA LYS A 166 -17.02 -0.25 -21.40
C LYS A 166 -15.52 -0.51 -21.50
N TYR A 167 -14.99 -1.48 -20.76
CA TYR A 167 -13.56 -1.76 -20.68
C TYR A 167 -13.28 -3.23 -20.97
N GLU A 168 -12.23 -3.49 -21.73
CA GLU A 168 -11.77 -4.85 -22.04
C GLU A 168 -11.33 -5.62 -20.79
N THR A 169 -10.62 -4.95 -19.87
CA THR A 169 -10.17 -5.50 -18.60
C THR A 169 -10.36 -4.50 -17.46
N SER A 170 -10.27 -4.96 -16.21
CA SER A 170 -10.32 -4.09 -15.03
C SER A 170 -9.09 -3.22 -14.85
N PHE A 171 -7.96 -3.57 -15.45
CA PHE A 171 -6.68 -2.91 -15.26
C PHE A 171 -6.64 -1.49 -15.83
N PHE A 172 -5.84 -0.64 -15.20
CA PHE A 172 -5.65 0.76 -15.57
C PHE A 172 -5.34 0.97 -17.06
N TYR A 173 -4.60 0.06 -17.70
CA TYR A 173 -4.20 0.17 -19.10
C TYR A 173 -5.39 0.03 -20.08
N SER A 174 -6.52 -0.52 -19.64
CA SER A 174 -7.76 -0.57 -20.42
C SER A 174 -8.59 0.73 -20.36
N ALA A 175 -8.15 1.73 -19.58
CA ALA A 175 -8.83 3.02 -19.51
C ALA A 175 -8.85 3.74 -20.87
N SER A 176 -9.94 4.47 -21.15
CA SER A 176 -10.10 5.17 -22.43
C SER A 176 -9.04 6.25 -22.67
N VAL A 177 -8.53 6.88 -21.61
CA VAL A 177 -7.40 7.83 -21.71
C VAL A 177 -6.15 7.20 -22.34
N MET A 178 -5.90 5.91 -22.11
CA MET A 178 -4.68 5.21 -22.56
C MET A 178 -4.59 5.08 -24.08
N ALA A 179 -5.72 5.11 -24.79
CA ALA A 179 -5.73 5.13 -26.25
C ALA A 179 -5.01 6.35 -26.86
N ASN A 180 -4.88 7.44 -26.09
CA ASN A 180 -4.26 8.69 -26.54
C ASN A 180 -3.07 9.12 -25.65
N ALA A 181 -2.73 8.34 -24.63
CA ALA A 181 -1.64 8.63 -23.71
C ALA A 181 -0.47 7.68 -23.98
N SER A 182 0.52 8.14 -24.75
CA SER A 182 1.74 7.37 -24.99
C SER A 182 2.47 7.11 -23.66
N MET A 183 2.95 5.88 -23.48
CA MET A 183 3.58 5.43 -22.25
C MET A 183 4.77 4.52 -22.56
N GLU A 184 5.92 4.83 -21.98
CA GLU A 184 7.11 3.97 -22.01
C GLU A 184 7.07 2.99 -20.84
N VAL A 185 7.48 1.74 -21.07
CA VAL A 185 7.50 0.69 -20.03
C VAL A 185 8.94 0.36 -19.67
N VAL A 186 9.26 0.42 -18.37
CA VAL A 186 10.55 0.00 -17.83
C VAL A 186 10.32 -1.10 -16.82
N GLU A 187 10.79 -2.31 -17.14
CA GLU A 187 10.77 -3.44 -16.23
C GLU A 187 12.11 -3.53 -15.47
N LEU A 188 12.03 -3.50 -14.14
CA LEU A 188 13.17 -3.74 -13.25
C LEU A 188 13.34 -5.25 -13.03
N GLU A 189 14.51 -5.76 -13.39
CA GLU A 189 14.78 -7.21 -13.47
C GLU A 189 15.50 -7.76 -12.22
N ASN A 190 16.36 -6.97 -11.58
CA ASN A 190 17.18 -7.43 -10.45
C ASN A 190 16.35 -7.58 -9.16
N ILE A 191 16.26 -8.81 -8.63
CA ILE A 191 15.57 -9.12 -7.36
C ILE A 191 16.56 -9.03 -6.19
N TYR A 192 16.27 -8.18 -5.20
CA TYR A 192 17.13 -7.99 -4.02
C TYR A 192 16.61 -8.68 -2.74
N ARG A 193 15.32 -9.06 -2.69
CA ARG A 193 14.64 -9.45 -1.44
C ARG A 193 14.78 -10.93 -1.06
N GLN A 194 14.79 -11.85 -2.03
CA GLN A 194 14.83 -13.29 -1.77
C GLN A 194 16.21 -13.87 -2.09
N HIS A 195 16.71 -14.76 -1.21
CA HIS A 195 17.99 -15.45 -1.39
C HIS A 195 17.84 -16.95 -1.72
N ASP A 196 16.65 -17.54 -1.52
CA ASP A 196 16.39 -18.95 -1.81
C ASP A 196 16.01 -19.14 -3.28
N ALA A 197 16.93 -19.72 -4.05
CA ALA A 197 16.76 -19.98 -5.48
C ALA A 197 15.53 -20.85 -5.78
N ASN A 198 15.24 -21.87 -4.97
CA ASN A 198 14.12 -22.78 -5.24
C ASN A 198 12.78 -22.09 -5.01
N CYS A 199 12.68 -21.31 -3.93
CA CYS A 199 11.49 -20.49 -3.66
C CYS A 199 11.26 -19.46 -4.78
N ILE A 200 12.33 -18.82 -5.28
CA ILE A 200 12.25 -17.89 -6.41
C ILE A 200 11.74 -18.59 -7.67
N GLU A 201 12.21 -19.79 -7.99
CA GLU A 201 11.76 -20.55 -9.15
C GLU A 201 10.28 -20.91 -9.07
N ILE A 202 9.80 -21.38 -7.91
CA ILE A 202 8.37 -21.67 -7.70
C ILE A 202 7.53 -20.40 -7.84
N LEU A 203 7.92 -19.31 -7.18
CA LEU A 203 7.19 -18.03 -7.27
C LEU A 203 7.12 -17.50 -8.70
N ASN A 204 8.21 -17.61 -9.45
CA ASN A 204 8.24 -17.22 -10.86
C ASN A 204 7.36 -18.15 -11.72
N GLY A 205 7.35 -19.46 -11.44
CA GLY A 205 6.46 -20.41 -12.09
C GLY A 205 4.98 -20.09 -11.85
N VAL A 206 4.61 -19.71 -10.62
CA VAL A 206 3.24 -19.25 -10.29
C VAL A 206 2.92 -17.95 -11.03
N ARG A 207 3.83 -16.97 -10.98
CA ARG A 207 3.68 -15.65 -11.61
C ARG A 207 3.45 -15.76 -13.12
N ASP A 208 4.30 -16.55 -13.79
CA ASP A 208 4.35 -16.66 -15.25
C ASP A 208 3.42 -17.77 -15.77
N ASN A 209 2.61 -18.39 -14.89
CA ASN A 209 1.74 -19.52 -15.19
C ASN A 209 2.49 -20.68 -15.89
N SER A 210 3.70 -20.95 -15.42
CA SER A 210 4.63 -21.95 -15.96
C SER A 210 5.13 -22.95 -14.90
N ILE A 211 4.48 -22.99 -13.73
CA ILE A 211 4.80 -23.93 -12.64
C ILE A 211 4.75 -25.38 -13.11
N THR A 212 5.78 -26.17 -12.77
CA THR A 212 5.83 -27.59 -13.13
C THR A 212 5.10 -28.47 -12.11
N ASP A 213 4.80 -29.72 -12.49
CA ASP A 213 4.19 -30.69 -11.58
C ASP A 213 5.08 -30.98 -10.36
N GLU A 214 6.41 -30.98 -10.53
CA GLU A 214 7.37 -31.15 -9.43
C GLU A 214 7.31 -29.96 -8.45
N GLN A 215 7.30 -28.73 -8.97
CA GLN A 215 7.18 -27.52 -8.16
C GLN A 215 5.85 -27.45 -7.43
N LEU A 216 4.75 -27.82 -8.11
CA LEU A 216 3.43 -27.89 -7.50
C LEU A 216 3.35 -28.97 -6.43
N LYS A 217 3.99 -30.12 -6.65
CA LYS A 217 4.09 -31.20 -5.65
C LYS A 217 4.88 -30.74 -4.43
N GLU A 218 5.95 -29.98 -4.60
CA GLU A 218 6.69 -29.39 -3.49
C GLU A 218 5.82 -28.44 -2.67
N LEU A 219 5.11 -27.52 -3.33
CA LEU A 219 4.21 -26.57 -2.67
C LEU A 219 3.09 -27.29 -1.92
N ASN A 220 2.45 -28.29 -2.56
CA ASN A 220 1.40 -29.10 -1.94
C ASN A 220 1.92 -29.99 -0.80
N GLY A 221 3.22 -30.27 -0.75
CA GLY A 221 3.86 -30.95 0.38
C GLY A 221 3.81 -30.14 1.68
N ARG A 222 3.47 -28.84 1.62
CA ARG A 222 3.25 -27.97 2.79
C ARG A 222 1.80 -27.96 3.29
N TYR A 223 0.89 -28.64 2.61
CA TYR A 223 -0.50 -28.70 3.02
C TYR A 223 -0.66 -29.58 4.27
N ASP A 224 -1.12 -28.97 5.35
CA ASP A 224 -1.48 -29.64 6.59
C ASP A 224 -2.78 -29.04 7.15
N PRO A 225 -3.94 -29.71 6.99
CA PRO A 225 -5.23 -29.19 7.43
C PRO A 225 -5.42 -29.20 8.95
N ASP A 226 -4.62 -30.01 9.66
CA ASP A 226 -4.70 -30.16 11.12
C ASP A 226 -3.58 -29.37 11.82
N PHE A 227 -2.84 -28.54 11.07
CA PHE A 227 -1.76 -27.73 11.61
C PHE A 227 -2.29 -26.71 12.63
N VAL A 228 -1.79 -26.83 13.86
CA VAL A 228 -2.04 -25.85 14.92
C VAL A 228 -0.69 -25.23 15.28
N PRO A 229 -0.48 -23.92 15.04
CA PRO A 229 0.76 -23.27 15.39
C PRO A 229 0.93 -23.22 16.91
N ASP A 230 2.17 -23.35 17.37
CA ASP A 230 2.51 -23.03 18.75
C ASP A 230 2.24 -21.52 18.99
N PRO A 231 1.58 -21.13 20.10
CA PRO A 231 1.37 -19.72 20.43
C PRO A 231 2.64 -18.86 20.44
N ASP A 232 3.80 -19.44 20.77
CA ASP A 232 5.08 -18.73 20.81
C ASP A 232 5.80 -18.66 19.45
N ASP A 233 5.23 -19.27 18.40
CA ASP A 233 5.83 -19.31 17.07
C ASP A 233 5.45 -18.13 16.16
N PHE A 234 4.54 -17.26 16.59
CA PHE A 234 4.13 -16.05 15.87
C PHE A 234 3.65 -16.28 14.43
N PHE A 235 2.97 -17.38 14.17
CA PHE A 235 2.36 -17.61 12.85
C PHE A 235 1.30 -16.55 12.56
N VAL A 236 1.34 -16.03 11.33
CA VAL A 236 0.29 -15.15 10.81
C VAL A 236 -0.50 -15.90 9.74
N THR A 237 -1.81 -15.95 9.90
CA THR A 237 -2.70 -16.51 8.88
C THR A 237 -3.02 -15.47 7.82
N LEU A 238 -2.54 -15.69 6.59
CA LEU A 238 -2.92 -14.90 5.42
C LEU A 238 -4.21 -15.45 4.85
N THR A 239 -5.23 -14.60 4.72
CA THR A 239 -6.54 -14.98 4.17
C THR A 239 -7.06 -13.94 3.18
N SER A 240 -8.03 -14.31 2.35
CA SER A 240 -8.54 -13.44 1.29
C SER A 240 -9.45 -12.32 1.80
N ARG A 241 -10.14 -12.49 2.94
CA ARG A 241 -11.24 -11.60 3.38
C ARG A 241 -11.09 -11.03 4.79
N ASN A 242 -11.49 -9.77 4.95
CA ASN A 242 -11.44 -9.08 6.25
C ASN A 242 -12.35 -9.70 7.32
N ASN A 243 -13.47 -10.31 6.93
CA ASN A 243 -14.36 -10.99 7.88
C ASN A 243 -13.70 -12.25 8.47
N THR A 244 -12.95 -13.00 7.65
CA THR A 244 -12.17 -14.15 8.11
C THR A 244 -11.08 -13.72 9.09
N VAL A 245 -10.34 -12.65 8.76
CA VAL A 245 -9.35 -12.05 9.69
C VAL A 245 -10.00 -11.73 11.03
N LYS A 246 -11.11 -10.98 11.02
CA LYS A 246 -11.81 -10.59 12.23
C LYS A 246 -12.29 -11.81 13.04
N ALA A 247 -12.79 -12.84 12.37
CA ALA A 247 -13.23 -14.07 13.03
C ALA A 247 -12.07 -14.80 13.72
N ILE A 248 -10.91 -14.91 13.05
CA ILE A 248 -9.70 -15.53 13.61
C ILE A 248 -9.19 -14.71 14.80
N ASP A 249 -9.01 -13.41 14.63
CA ASP A 249 -8.49 -12.52 15.68
C ASP A 249 -9.42 -12.52 16.91
N GLU A 250 -10.74 -12.44 16.72
CA GLU A 250 -11.71 -12.54 17.82
C GLU A 250 -11.72 -13.92 18.50
N HIS A 251 -11.52 -14.99 17.73
CA HIS A 251 -11.49 -16.35 18.27
C HIS A 251 -10.30 -16.55 19.22
N TYR A 252 -9.10 -16.12 18.82
CA TYR A 252 -7.91 -16.21 19.67
C TYR A 252 -7.98 -15.23 20.84
N LEU A 253 -8.39 -13.98 20.63
CA LEU A 253 -8.52 -12.99 21.69
C LEU A 253 -9.49 -13.43 22.80
N LYS A 254 -10.62 -14.08 22.44
CA LYS A 254 -11.59 -14.58 23.42
C LYS A 254 -11.07 -15.71 24.30
N GLN A 255 -10.12 -16.50 23.81
CA GLN A 255 -9.53 -17.62 24.54
C GLN A 255 -8.47 -17.19 25.55
N LEU A 256 -7.87 -16.00 25.35
CA LEU A 256 -6.91 -15.46 26.30
C LEU A 256 -7.57 -15.17 27.65
N PRO A 257 -6.94 -15.57 28.77
CA PRO A 257 -7.38 -15.20 30.11
C PRO A 257 -7.22 -13.69 30.33
N GLY A 258 -7.72 -13.20 31.46
CA GLY A 258 -7.54 -11.81 31.85
C GLY A 258 -8.58 -10.84 31.27
N GLU A 259 -8.45 -9.60 31.72
CA GLU A 259 -9.35 -8.51 31.39
C GLU A 259 -9.08 -7.97 29.98
N GLN A 260 -10.15 -7.49 29.33
CA GLN A 260 -10.06 -6.90 28.00
C GLN A 260 -9.95 -5.38 28.12
N TYR A 261 -8.92 -4.83 27.48
CA TYR A 261 -8.65 -3.38 27.44
C TYR A 261 -9.05 -2.82 26.08
N SER A 262 -9.59 -1.60 26.08
CA SER A 262 -10.07 -0.93 24.88
C SER A 262 -9.48 0.48 24.81
N PHE A 263 -8.74 0.78 23.73
CA PHE A 263 -8.02 2.04 23.52
C PHE A 263 -8.70 2.84 22.40
N PRO A 264 -9.43 3.93 22.70
CA PRO A 264 -10.06 4.76 21.69
C PRO A 264 -9.04 5.69 21.03
N ALA A 265 -9.08 5.77 19.71
CA ALA A 265 -8.22 6.68 18.96
C ALA A 265 -8.64 8.14 19.18
N THR A 266 -7.66 9.03 19.24
CA THR A 266 -7.88 10.48 19.20
C THR A 266 -7.76 10.99 17.77
N ILE A 267 -8.83 11.61 17.27
CA ILE A 267 -8.91 12.09 15.89
C ILE A 267 -9.05 13.62 15.90
N THR A 268 -8.21 14.30 15.13
CA THR A 268 -8.32 15.75 14.90
C THR A 268 -8.43 16.05 13.42
N GLY A 269 -9.20 17.10 13.06
CA GLY A 269 -9.49 17.46 11.68
C GLY A 269 -10.60 16.63 11.04
N GLU A 270 -10.78 16.78 9.73
CA GLU A 270 -11.80 16.08 8.95
C GLU A 270 -11.19 14.83 8.28
N LEU A 271 -11.17 13.71 9.00
CA LEU A 271 -10.66 12.43 8.51
C LEU A 271 -11.81 11.44 8.26
N THR A 272 -11.73 10.68 7.17
CA THR A 272 -12.65 9.56 6.89
C THR A 272 -12.05 8.23 7.34
N ARG A 273 -12.86 7.16 7.44
CA ARG A 273 -12.35 5.82 7.79
C ARG A 273 -11.28 5.30 6.81
N ALA A 274 -11.36 5.69 5.54
CA ALA A 274 -10.38 5.32 4.52
C ALA A 274 -9.01 5.99 4.74
N ASP A 275 -8.98 7.08 5.50
CA ASP A 275 -7.79 7.82 5.86
C ASP A 275 -7.13 7.25 7.14
N MET A 276 -7.83 6.43 7.92
CA MET A 276 -7.33 5.94 9.21
C MET A 276 -6.31 4.78 9.02
N PRO A 277 -5.10 4.89 9.60
CA PRO A 277 -4.05 3.87 9.46
C PRO A 277 -4.27 2.64 10.35
N ALA A 278 -5.07 2.77 11.41
CA ALA A 278 -5.31 1.74 12.41
C ALA A 278 -6.78 1.73 12.84
N ASP A 279 -7.11 0.82 13.76
CA ASP A 279 -8.44 0.74 14.33
C ASP A 279 -8.73 1.92 15.25
N ASP A 280 -9.92 2.50 15.09
CA ASP A 280 -10.44 3.57 15.93
C ASP A 280 -10.71 3.08 17.35
N MET A 281 -10.97 1.79 17.51
CA MET A 281 -11.07 1.10 18.78
C MET A 281 -10.14 -0.12 18.77
N LEU A 282 -8.96 0.01 19.38
CA LEU A 282 -8.03 -1.11 19.56
C LEU A 282 -8.43 -1.89 20.81
N VAL A 283 -8.57 -3.21 20.68
CA VAL A 283 -8.96 -4.11 21.77
C VAL A 283 -7.86 -5.13 22.00
N LEU A 284 -7.35 -5.22 23.22
CA LEU A 284 -6.23 -6.09 23.59
C LEU A 284 -6.47 -6.84 24.91
N LYS A 285 -5.69 -7.90 25.09
CA LYS A 285 -5.48 -8.65 26.34
C LYS A 285 -4.00 -8.98 26.47
N GLU A 286 -3.54 -9.22 27.69
CA GLU A 286 -2.26 -9.91 27.89
C GLU A 286 -2.26 -11.26 27.14
N GLY A 287 -1.12 -11.58 26.52
CA GLY A 287 -0.98 -12.74 25.64
C GLY A 287 -1.45 -12.52 24.19
N ALA A 288 -1.97 -11.33 23.84
CA ALA A 288 -2.40 -11.07 22.47
C ALA A 288 -1.21 -10.96 21.51
N GLN A 289 -1.29 -11.67 20.38
CA GLN A 289 -0.34 -11.51 19.27
C GLN A 289 -0.67 -10.24 18.49
N VAL A 290 0.30 -9.34 18.41
CA VAL A 290 0.15 -8.03 17.80
C VAL A 290 1.21 -7.75 16.74
N MET A 291 0.86 -6.84 15.83
CA MET A 291 1.76 -6.31 14.81
C MET A 291 1.86 -4.80 14.94
N PHE A 292 3.09 -4.30 14.84
CA PHE A 292 3.41 -2.88 14.88
C PHE A 292 3.04 -2.19 13.56
N LEU A 293 2.44 -1.01 13.66
CA LEU A 293 1.90 -0.24 12.53
C LEU A 293 2.73 0.98 12.13
N ASN A 294 3.82 1.25 12.85
CA ASN A 294 4.75 2.35 12.60
C ASN A 294 6.20 1.87 12.76
N ASN A 295 7.13 2.75 12.41
CA ASN A 295 8.54 2.58 12.77
C ASN A 295 8.80 3.34 14.06
N ASP A 296 9.52 2.72 14.99
CA ASP A 296 9.98 3.42 16.19
C ASP A 296 11.08 4.43 15.85
N SER A 297 11.08 5.55 16.58
CA SER A 297 12.10 6.58 16.43
C SER A 297 13.46 6.18 17.01
N HIS A 298 13.49 5.25 17.97
CA HIS A 298 14.71 4.67 18.52
C HIS A 298 15.13 3.38 17.80
N GLY A 299 14.35 2.93 16.80
CA GLY A 299 14.65 1.75 16.01
C GLY A 299 14.37 0.43 16.73
N GLN A 300 13.58 0.43 17.81
CA GLN A 300 13.22 -0.79 18.54
C GLN A 300 12.28 -1.71 17.74
N TRP A 301 11.51 -1.15 16.81
CA TRP A 301 10.67 -1.91 15.89
C TRP A 301 10.47 -1.17 14.57
N VAL A 302 10.01 -1.91 13.56
CA VAL A 302 9.62 -1.39 12.26
C VAL A 302 8.17 -1.79 11.94
N ASN A 303 7.54 -1.13 10.99
CA ASN A 303 6.18 -1.43 10.57
C ASN A 303 6.10 -2.86 10.02
N GLY A 304 5.32 -3.71 10.68
CA GLY A 304 5.23 -5.14 10.41
C GLY A 304 6.00 -6.03 11.39
N SER A 305 6.82 -5.47 12.30
CA SER A 305 7.33 -6.21 13.45
C SER A 305 6.16 -6.86 14.20
N MET A 306 6.43 -7.98 14.87
CA MET A 306 5.42 -8.73 15.63
C MET A 306 5.86 -8.89 17.07
N GLY A 307 4.89 -9.14 17.94
CA GLY A 307 5.14 -9.41 19.35
C GLY A 307 3.91 -9.93 20.07
N VAL A 308 4.10 -10.28 21.34
CA VAL A 308 3.03 -10.67 22.25
C VAL A 308 2.91 -9.60 23.33
N VAL A 309 1.68 -9.16 23.62
CA VAL A 309 1.42 -8.26 24.74
C VAL A 309 1.76 -8.97 26.05
N THR A 310 2.66 -8.41 26.84
CA THR A 310 3.07 -8.96 28.13
C THR A 310 2.44 -8.26 29.32
N ASP A 311 2.13 -6.98 29.17
CA ASP A 311 1.50 -6.17 30.22
C ASP A 311 0.74 -5.01 29.56
N ILE A 312 -0.31 -4.53 30.25
CA ILE A 312 -1.11 -3.39 29.81
C ILE A 312 -1.19 -2.41 30.96
N ASP A 313 -0.71 -1.19 30.72
CA ASP A 313 -0.77 -0.13 31.72
C ASP A 313 -2.23 0.16 32.13
N PRO A 314 -2.57 0.11 33.43
CA PRO A 314 -3.93 0.35 33.90
C PRO A 314 -4.46 1.75 33.58
N ASP A 315 -3.57 2.75 33.48
CA ASP A 315 -3.92 4.12 33.10
C ASP A 315 -4.05 4.28 31.58
N GLY A 316 -3.66 3.25 30.81
CA GLY A 316 -3.79 3.17 29.36
C GLY A 316 -2.73 3.97 28.60
N GLU A 317 -1.62 4.35 29.24
CA GLU A 317 -0.58 5.18 28.63
C GLU A 317 0.32 4.40 27.65
N PHE A 318 0.54 3.11 27.91
CA PHE A 318 1.35 2.23 27.07
C PHE A 318 0.92 0.76 27.15
N VAL A 319 1.40 -0.03 26.19
CA VAL A 319 1.27 -1.49 26.18
C VAL A 319 2.66 -2.09 26.08
N SER A 320 3.04 -2.97 27.01
CA SER A 320 4.32 -3.66 26.95
C SER A 320 4.21 -4.87 26.03
N VAL A 321 5.14 -4.98 25.09
CA VAL A 321 5.15 -6.04 24.07
C VAL A 321 6.51 -6.72 24.06
N ARG A 322 6.51 -8.05 24.10
CA ARG A 322 7.69 -8.87 23.81
C ARG A 322 7.77 -9.12 22.31
N THR A 323 8.79 -8.58 21.66
CA THR A 323 9.01 -8.78 20.22
C THR A 323 9.40 -10.22 19.90
N THR A 324 9.34 -10.59 18.62
CA THR A 324 9.85 -11.88 18.14
C THR A 324 11.35 -12.09 18.39
N GLU A 325 12.10 -11.01 18.60
CA GLU A 325 13.53 -11.04 18.92
C GLU A 325 13.78 -11.22 20.43
N GLY A 326 12.72 -11.17 21.24
CA GLY A 326 12.76 -11.35 22.69
C GLY A 326 12.86 -10.05 23.49
N ASP A 327 12.94 -8.91 22.81
CA ASP A 327 13.02 -7.59 23.46
C ASP A 327 11.66 -7.21 24.07
N LEU A 328 11.69 -6.63 25.26
CA LEU A 328 10.52 -6.02 25.89
C LEU A 328 10.52 -4.52 25.58
N VAL A 329 9.43 -4.06 24.96
CA VAL A 329 9.26 -2.67 24.54
C VAL A 329 7.94 -2.11 25.02
N ASP A 330 7.95 -0.87 25.49
CA ASP A 330 6.72 -0.14 25.87
C ASP A 330 6.22 0.69 24.70
N VAL A 331 4.98 0.44 24.31
CA VAL A 331 4.37 1.01 23.12
C VAL A 331 3.31 2.03 23.52
N SER A 332 3.67 3.31 23.46
CA SER A 332 2.75 4.42 23.68
C SER A 332 2.01 4.85 22.41
N ALA A 333 1.00 5.70 22.57
CA ALA A 333 0.25 6.28 21.46
C ALA A 333 1.17 6.97 20.43
N TYR A 334 0.97 6.65 19.15
CA TYR A 334 1.65 7.27 18.03
C TYR A 334 0.68 8.15 17.23
N LYS A 335 1.18 9.31 16.81
CA LYS A 335 0.38 10.32 16.08
C LYS A 335 0.72 10.32 14.60
N TRP A 336 -0.13 9.70 13.78
CA TRP A 336 -0.08 9.83 12.33
C TRP A 336 -0.63 11.19 11.92
N LYS A 337 0.21 11.98 11.25
CA LYS A 337 -0.20 13.24 10.63
C LYS A 337 -0.61 12.96 9.19
N LEU A 338 -1.83 13.32 8.85
CA LEU A 338 -2.31 13.22 7.48
C LEU A 338 -2.15 14.57 6.80
N ASN A 339 -1.56 14.56 5.62
CA ASN A 339 -1.27 15.75 4.87
C ASN A 339 -2.05 15.78 3.55
N LYS A 340 -2.34 17.00 3.09
CA LYS A 340 -2.80 17.29 1.72
C LYS A 340 -1.70 18.03 0.98
N TYR A 341 -1.67 17.86 -0.34
CA TYR A 341 -0.85 18.71 -1.20
C TYR A 341 -1.45 20.11 -1.35
N VAL A 342 -0.61 21.13 -1.21
CA VAL A 342 -0.94 22.53 -1.46
C VAL A 342 0.14 23.18 -2.31
N TYR A 343 -0.25 24.19 -3.09
CA TYR A 343 0.72 24.99 -3.84
C TYR A 343 1.05 26.26 -3.04
N ASN A 344 2.29 26.37 -2.60
CA ASN A 344 2.78 27.55 -1.91
C ASN A 344 3.28 28.58 -2.94
N LYS A 345 2.59 29.72 -3.01
CA LYS A 345 2.91 30.79 -3.98
C LYS A 345 4.26 31.46 -3.72
N ASN A 346 4.75 31.46 -2.47
CA ASN A 346 5.98 32.13 -2.08
C ASN A 346 7.20 31.29 -2.46
N SER A 347 7.21 30.01 -2.09
CA SER A 347 8.27 29.06 -2.47
C SER A 347 8.15 28.59 -3.92
N LYS A 348 6.99 28.81 -4.55
CA LYS A 348 6.61 28.27 -5.86
C LYS A 348 6.70 26.74 -5.93
N ALA A 349 6.57 26.07 -4.79
CA ALA A 349 6.65 24.62 -4.67
C ALA A 349 5.28 24.01 -4.32
N ILE A 350 5.14 22.71 -4.62
CA ILE A 350 4.08 21.89 -4.03
C ILE A 350 4.59 21.40 -2.69
N GLU A 351 3.87 21.74 -1.63
CA GLU A 351 4.18 21.40 -0.25
C GLU A 351 3.03 20.56 0.34
N THR A 352 3.28 19.93 1.47
CA THR A 352 2.27 19.15 2.19
C THR A 352 1.84 19.89 3.46
N GLU A 353 0.54 20.10 3.64
CA GLU A 353 -0.04 20.70 4.85
C GLU A 353 -0.83 19.66 5.65
N PRO A 354 -0.78 19.67 6.99
CA PRO A 354 -1.59 18.77 7.80
C PRO A 354 -3.07 19.12 7.68
N ILE A 355 -3.90 18.12 7.43
CA ILE A 355 -5.39 18.25 7.45
C ILE A 355 -6.00 17.76 8.76
N GLY A 356 -5.22 16.98 9.51
CA GLY A 356 -5.67 16.32 10.71
C GLY A 356 -4.63 15.33 11.22
N SER A 357 -4.96 14.69 12.32
CA SER A 357 -4.16 13.62 12.88
C SER A 357 -5.02 12.49 13.40
N PHE A 358 -4.50 11.28 13.27
CA PHE A 358 -5.01 10.10 13.94
C PHE A 358 -3.97 9.68 14.99
N GLU A 359 -4.38 9.49 16.23
CA GLU A 359 -3.49 9.15 17.34
C GLU A 359 -4.02 7.92 18.08
N GLN A 360 -3.19 6.89 18.18
CA GLN A 360 -3.56 5.57 18.72
C GLN A 360 -2.29 4.78 19.04
N ILE A 361 -2.36 3.80 19.95
CA ILE A 361 -1.29 2.81 20.14
C ILE A 361 -1.06 2.08 18.81
N PRO A 362 0.15 2.09 18.22
CA PRO A 362 0.42 1.57 16.88
C PRO A 362 0.50 0.05 16.81
N LEU A 363 -0.52 -0.62 17.34
CA LEU A 363 -0.69 -2.06 17.34
C LEU A 363 -1.99 -2.45 16.67
N ARG A 364 -2.03 -3.67 16.15
CA ARG A 364 -3.24 -4.39 15.76
C ARG A 364 -3.09 -5.86 16.10
N LEU A 365 -4.20 -6.57 16.25
CA LEU A 365 -4.18 -8.03 16.29
C LEU A 365 -3.59 -8.59 15.01
N ALA A 366 -2.84 -9.69 15.16
CA ALA A 366 -1.99 -10.23 14.12
C ALA A 366 -1.98 -11.76 14.06
N TRP A 367 -3.02 -12.44 14.55
CA TRP A 367 -3.20 -13.87 14.24
C TRP A 367 -3.61 -14.07 12.78
N ALA A 368 -4.32 -13.09 12.21
CA ALA A 368 -4.63 -13.08 10.80
C ALA A 368 -4.45 -11.70 10.15
N VAL A 369 -4.10 -11.71 8.86
CA VAL A 369 -4.01 -10.53 8.01
C VAL A 369 -4.57 -10.87 6.63
N THR A 370 -5.20 -9.90 5.96
CA THR A 370 -5.61 -10.13 4.58
C THR A 370 -4.41 -10.11 3.65
N ILE A 371 -4.42 -10.94 2.62
CA ILE A 371 -3.36 -10.96 1.57
C ILE A 371 -3.10 -9.53 1.06
N HIS A 372 -4.15 -8.74 0.83
CA HIS A 372 -4.05 -7.33 0.44
C HIS A 372 -3.26 -6.46 1.42
N LYS A 373 -3.47 -6.63 2.73
CA LYS A 373 -2.76 -5.84 3.77
C LYS A 373 -1.36 -6.40 4.07
N SER A 374 -1.06 -7.62 3.60
CA SER A 374 0.24 -8.26 3.71
C SER A 374 1.23 -7.84 2.61
N GLN A 375 0.72 -7.23 1.52
CA GLN A 375 1.53 -6.81 0.37
C GLN A 375 2.69 -5.89 0.81
N GLY A 376 3.89 -6.23 0.37
CA GLY A 376 5.11 -5.49 0.70
C GLY A 376 5.67 -5.75 2.10
N LYS A 377 5.03 -6.60 2.91
CA LYS A 377 5.52 -7.02 4.24
C LYS A 377 6.25 -8.36 4.14
N THR A 378 7.08 -8.64 5.14
CA THR A 378 7.78 -9.92 5.29
C THR A 378 7.37 -10.50 6.63
N PHE A 379 7.07 -11.80 6.66
CA PHE A 379 6.72 -12.53 7.86
C PHE A 379 7.66 -13.72 8.02
N PRO A 380 8.13 -14.01 9.24
CA PRO A 380 9.02 -15.14 9.49
C PRO A 380 8.31 -16.49 9.31
N LYS A 381 7.05 -16.58 9.73
CA LYS A 381 6.22 -17.79 9.64
C LYS A 381 4.80 -17.42 9.23
N LEU A 382 4.23 -18.18 8.30
CA LEU A 382 2.94 -17.91 7.69
C LEU A 382 2.09 -19.18 7.58
N ILE A 383 0.78 -19.03 7.76
CA ILE A 383 -0.23 -19.98 7.32
C ILE A 383 -0.95 -19.33 6.15
N VAL A 384 -0.96 -19.95 4.98
CA VAL A 384 -1.64 -19.40 3.81
C VAL A 384 -2.99 -20.10 3.65
N ASP A 385 -4.06 -19.41 4.03
CA ASP A 385 -5.43 -19.84 3.77
C ASP A 385 -5.89 -19.33 2.40
N VAL A 386 -5.74 -20.21 1.39
CA VAL A 386 -6.21 -19.96 0.02
C VAL A 386 -7.73 -20.09 -0.13
N THR A 387 -8.47 -20.39 0.94
CA THR A 387 -9.93 -20.51 0.87
C THR A 387 -10.55 -19.16 0.51
N GLY A 388 -11.43 -19.18 -0.50
CA GLY A 388 -12.17 -17.99 -0.89
C GLY A 388 -11.36 -16.92 -1.62
N VAL A 389 -10.15 -17.26 -2.10
CA VAL A 389 -9.42 -16.48 -3.11
C VAL A 389 -10.36 -16.13 -4.27
N PHE A 390 -10.39 -14.87 -4.64
CA PHE A 390 -11.37 -14.32 -5.57
C PHE A 390 -10.77 -13.42 -6.65
N ALA A 391 -9.48 -13.09 -6.54
CA ALA A 391 -8.78 -12.29 -7.53
C ALA A 391 -7.51 -12.99 -7.99
N GLU A 392 -7.18 -12.77 -9.26
CA GLU A 392 -5.92 -13.20 -9.87
C GLU A 392 -4.72 -12.64 -9.09
N GLY A 393 -3.63 -13.41 -9.04
CA GLY A 393 -2.40 -13.03 -8.34
C GLY A 393 -2.44 -13.13 -6.80
N GLN A 394 -3.62 -13.28 -6.17
CA GLN A 394 -3.72 -13.39 -4.71
C GLN A 394 -2.87 -14.52 -4.11
N VAL A 395 -2.84 -15.69 -4.76
CA VAL A 395 -2.01 -16.83 -4.31
C VAL A 395 -0.52 -16.57 -4.50
N TYR A 396 -0.13 -15.79 -5.51
CA TYR A 396 1.26 -15.40 -5.72
C TYR A 396 1.73 -14.34 -4.70
N VAL A 397 0.82 -13.48 -4.25
CA VAL A 397 1.11 -12.45 -3.24
C VAL A 397 1.19 -13.03 -1.83
N ALA A 398 0.37 -14.04 -1.53
CA ALA A 398 0.37 -14.76 -0.26
C ALA A 398 1.62 -15.64 -0.14
#